data_AF-A0A2E6G6W6-F1
#
_entry.id   AF-A0A2E6G6W6-F1
#
_cell.length_a   1.000
_cell.length_b   1.000
_cell.length_c   1.000
_cell.angle_alpha   90.00
_cell.angle_beta   90.00
_cell.angle_gamma   90.00
#
_symmetry.space_group_name_H-M   'P 1'
#
loop_
_entity.id
_entity.type
_entity.pdbx_description
1 polymer ?
#
loop_
_entity_poly.entity_id
_entity_poly.type
_entity_poly.pdbx_seq_one_letter_code
_entity_poly.pdbx_strand_id
1 'polypeptide(L)'
;MIKAEDIKPGKSYACKFKVETMLDKFGRPPNLSDVPLKGPGMYESFGLIMIRDSEKKLFKIQDLKNNDGRKTSNEFIVPWSDCWDIDDAELVDKKVD
;
A
#
# COMPACT_ATOMS: atom_id res chain seq x y z
N MET A 1 6.20 -0.14 -17.06
CA MET A 1 5.34 -0.59 -15.94
C MET A 1 5.15 -2.08 -16.01
N ILE A 2 5.46 -2.75 -14.91
CA ILE A 2 5.41 -4.20 -14.75
C ILE A 2 3.94 -4.61 -14.57
N LYS A 3 3.53 -5.75 -15.11
CA LYS A 3 2.20 -6.30 -14.83
C LYS A 3 2.25 -7.16 -13.58
N ALA A 4 1.11 -7.29 -12.88
CA ALA A 4 1.02 -8.10 -11.66
C ALA A 4 1.42 -9.58 -11.89
N GLU A 5 1.15 -10.09 -13.10
CA GLU A 5 1.52 -11.42 -13.56
C GLU A 5 3.04 -11.60 -13.71
N ASP A 6 3.75 -10.53 -14.05
CA ASP A 6 5.18 -10.56 -14.41
C ASP A 6 6.11 -10.34 -13.21
N ILE A 7 5.55 -10.10 -12.02
CA ILE A 7 6.29 -9.96 -10.77
C ILE A 7 7.04 -11.25 -10.45
N LYS A 8 8.36 -11.15 -10.34
CA LYS A 8 9.25 -12.28 -10.06
C LYS A 8 9.63 -12.36 -8.58
N PRO A 9 9.58 -13.54 -7.95
CA PRO A 9 10.11 -13.75 -6.61
C PRO A 9 11.58 -13.34 -6.49
N GLY A 10 11.98 -12.90 -5.30
CA GLY A 10 13.37 -12.48 -5.00
C GLY A 10 13.72 -11.05 -5.41
N LYS A 11 12.76 -10.30 -5.95
CA LYS A 11 12.86 -8.85 -6.18
C LYS A 11 11.82 -8.11 -5.35
N SER A 12 12.12 -6.86 -5.03
CA SER A 12 11.18 -5.95 -4.37
C SER A 12 10.45 -5.12 -5.40
N TYR A 13 9.14 -4.93 -5.20
CA TYR A 13 8.31 -4.12 -6.07
C TYR A 13 7.42 -3.21 -5.23
N ALA A 14 7.14 -2.03 -5.74
CA ALA A 14 6.19 -1.11 -5.16
C ALA A 14 5.15 -0.70 -6.19
N CYS A 15 3.98 -0.26 -5.73
CA CYS A 15 2.90 0.17 -6.60
C CYS A 15 2.04 1.22 -5.91
N LYS A 16 1.28 1.94 -6.72
CA LYS A 16 0.11 2.68 -6.24
C LYS A 16 -1.07 1.72 -6.12
N PHE A 17 -1.91 1.94 -5.13
CA PHE A 17 -3.06 1.10 -4.87
C PHE A 17 -4.24 1.90 -4.35
N LYS A 18 -5.44 1.32 -4.47
CA LYS A 18 -6.65 1.81 -3.81
C LYS A 18 -7.35 0.69 -3.05
N VAL A 19 -7.96 1.02 -1.91
CA VAL A 19 -8.67 0.04 -1.06
C VAL A 19 -9.81 0.72 -0.32
N GLU A 20 -10.93 0.02 -0.16
CA GLU A 20 -12.02 0.47 0.70
C GLU A 20 -11.68 0.18 2.16
N THR A 21 -11.67 1.20 3.01
CA THR A 21 -11.35 1.05 4.44
C THR A 21 -12.01 2.15 5.27
N MET A 22 -11.93 2.03 6.60
CA MET A 22 -12.38 3.07 7.51
C MET A 22 -11.45 4.28 7.42
N LEU A 23 -12.03 5.46 7.24
CA LEU A 23 -11.30 6.72 7.14
C LEU A 23 -11.64 7.68 8.28
N ASP A 24 -10.65 8.44 8.70
CA ASP A 24 -10.80 9.60 9.56
C ASP A 24 -11.29 10.84 8.77
N LYS A 25 -11.53 11.95 9.48
CA LYS A 25 -11.93 13.23 8.86
C LYS A 25 -10.94 13.77 7.82
N PHE A 26 -9.69 13.31 7.82
CA PHE A 26 -8.66 13.69 6.85
C PHE A 26 -8.50 12.68 5.71
N GLY A 27 -9.36 11.65 5.64
CA GLY A 27 -9.33 10.65 4.58
C GLY A 27 -8.21 9.62 4.75
N ARG A 28 -7.77 9.36 5.98
CA ARG A 28 -6.69 8.42 6.28
C ARG A 28 -7.22 7.23 7.07
N PRO A 29 -6.61 6.04 6.92
CA PRO A 29 -6.82 4.97 7.86
C PRO A 29 -6.55 5.46 9.30
N PRO A 30 -7.47 5.26 10.24
CA PRO A 30 -7.33 5.79 11.60
C PRO A 30 -6.15 5.13 12.31
N ASN A 31 -5.27 5.94 12.90
CA ASN A 31 -4.10 5.45 13.65
C ASN A 31 -4.17 5.77 15.15
N LEU A 32 -4.85 6.86 15.53
CA LEU A 32 -5.05 7.30 16.92
C LEU A 32 -6.52 7.60 17.16
N SER A 33 -6.99 7.39 18.39
CA SER A 33 -8.39 7.59 18.80
C SER A 33 -8.88 9.03 18.70
N ASP A 34 -7.96 9.99 18.67
CA ASP A 34 -8.29 11.40 18.90
C ASP A 34 -8.79 12.11 17.64
N VAL A 35 -8.62 11.48 16.47
CA VAL A 35 -9.18 11.99 15.22
C VAL A 35 -10.54 11.35 14.98
N PRO A 36 -11.61 12.16 14.85
CA PRO A 36 -12.94 11.61 14.59
C PRO A 36 -13.00 10.81 13.29
N LEU A 37 -13.75 9.71 13.32
CA LEU A 37 -14.04 8.90 12.16
C LEU A 37 -14.99 9.63 11.21
N LYS A 38 -14.73 9.49 9.90
CA LYS A 38 -15.64 9.92 8.83
C LYS A 38 -16.52 8.76 8.36
N GLY A 39 -15.99 7.53 8.41
CA GLY A 39 -16.68 6.31 7.98
C GLY A 39 -15.89 5.55 6.90
N PRO A 40 -16.49 4.50 6.31
CA PRO A 40 -15.92 3.79 5.18
C PRO A 40 -15.68 4.72 3.97
N GLY A 41 -14.61 4.49 3.24
CA GLY A 41 -14.32 5.19 1.99
C GLY A 41 -13.13 4.61 1.24
N MET A 42 -12.91 5.12 0.03
CA MET A 42 -11.76 4.74 -0.79
C MET A 42 -10.50 5.46 -0.32
N TYR A 43 -9.48 4.68 0.00
CA TYR A 43 -8.14 5.12 0.32
C TYR A 43 -7.23 4.83 -0.87
N GLU A 44 -6.44 5.81 -1.29
CA GLU A 44 -5.40 5.62 -2.31
C GLU A 44 -4.03 5.95 -1.71
N SER A 45 -3.03 5.12 -2.01
CA SER A 45 -1.68 5.31 -1.48
C SER A 45 -0.62 4.63 -2.34
N PHE A 46 0.63 4.71 -1.90
CA PHE A 46 1.79 4.05 -2.51
C PHE A 46 2.47 3.13 -1.48
N GLY A 47 2.73 1.88 -1.88
CA GLY A 47 3.22 0.86 -0.96
C GLY A 47 4.09 -0.21 -1.59
N LEU A 48 4.80 -0.93 -0.73
CA LEU A 48 5.65 -2.06 -1.05
C LEU A 48 4.81 -3.34 -1.15
N ILE A 49 4.95 -4.11 -2.23
CA ILE A 49 4.30 -5.41 -2.40
C ILE A 49 5.06 -6.44 -1.56
N MET A 50 4.42 -6.93 -0.50
CA MET A 50 5.00 -7.91 0.43
C MET A 50 4.72 -9.34 0.00
N ILE A 51 3.50 -9.60 -0.46
CA ILE A 51 3.05 -10.94 -0.86
C ILE A 51 2.23 -10.83 -2.14
N ARG A 52 2.47 -11.74 -3.08
CA ARG A 52 1.67 -11.93 -4.29
C ARG A 52 0.94 -13.27 -4.23
N ASP A 53 -0.38 -13.23 -4.05
CA ASP A 53 -1.25 -14.39 -4.18
C ASP A 53 -1.76 -14.48 -5.63
N SER A 54 -1.20 -15.40 -6.41
CA SER A 54 -1.55 -15.58 -7.81
C SER A 54 -2.85 -16.36 -8.02
N GLU A 55 -3.27 -17.16 -7.04
CA GLU A 55 -4.51 -17.93 -7.12
C GLU A 55 -5.71 -17.01 -6.95
N LYS A 56 -5.64 -16.09 -5.98
CA LYS A 56 -6.72 -15.14 -5.69
C LYS A 56 -6.55 -13.79 -6.39
N LYS A 57 -5.41 -13.57 -7.05
CA LYS A 57 -5.04 -12.29 -7.68
C LYS A 57 -5.07 -11.12 -6.69
N LEU A 58 -4.44 -11.33 -5.53
CA LEU A 58 -4.33 -10.35 -4.46
C LEU A 58 -2.87 -9.99 -4.20
N PHE A 59 -2.64 -8.77 -3.75
CA PHE A 59 -1.40 -8.35 -3.13
C PHE A 59 -1.63 -8.07 -1.65
N LYS A 60 -0.65 -8.44 -0.82
CA LYS A 60 -0.46 -7.80 0.48
C LYS A 60 0.50 -6.64 0.28
N ILE A 61 0.05 -5.42 0.56
CA ILE A 61 0.82 -4.20 0.36
C ILE A 61 1.07 -3.54 1.72
N GLN A 62 2.34 -3.25 2.02
CA GLN A 62 2.70 -2.37 3.12
C GLN A 62 2.69 -0.93 2.60
N ASP A 63 1.80 -0.12 3.12
CA ASP A 63 1.73 1.30 2.82
C ASP A 63 3.00 2.01 3.33
N LEU A 64 3.69 2.73 2.44
CA LEU A 64 4.97 3.40 2.77
C LEU A 64 4.76 4.87 3.10
N LYS A 65 3.77 5.49 2.47
CA LYS A 65 3.49 6.91 2.58
C LYS A 65 2.03 7.14 2.27
N ASN A 66 1.27 7.50 3.29
CA ASN A 66 -0.16 7.74 3.15
C ASN A 66 -0.46 8.94 2.22
N ASN A 67 -1.73 9.15 1.92
CA ASN A 67 -2.20 10.25 1.06
C ASN A 67 -1.85 11.67 1.55
N ASP A 68 -1.55 11.87 2.83
CA ASP A 68 -1.08 13.15 3.38
C ASP A 68 0.45 13.28 3.48
N GLY A 69 1.16 12.27 2.98
CA GLY A 69 2.60 12.28 2.79
C GLY A 69 3.42 11.86 4.02
N ARG A 70 2.78 11.35 5.06
CA ARG A 70 3.45 10.78 6.23
C ARG A 70 3.78 9.31 6.02
N LYS A 71 4.90 8.89 6.62
CA LYS A 71 5.26 7.48 6.68
C LYS A 71 4.23 6.71 7.49
N THR A 72 3.95 5.50 7.05
CA THR A 72 3.06 4.55 7.69
C THR A 72 3.61 3.15 7.47
N SER A 73 3.01 2.17 8.13
CA SER A 73 3.34 0.75 7.99
C SER A 73 2.07 -0.11 7.97
N ASN A 74 0.92 0.50 7.68
CA ASN A 74 -0.35 -0.21 7.56
C ASN A 74 -0.27 -1.22 6.42
N GLU A 75 -0.93 -2.35 6.60
CA GLU A 75 -0.96 -3.40 5.59
C GLU A 75 -2.36 -3.57 5.05
N PHE A 76 -2.47 -3.70 3.72
CA PHE A 76 -3.73 -3.87 3.02
C PHE A 76 -3.68 -5.10 2.11
N ILE A 77 -4.81 -5.80 2.00
CA ILE A 77 -5.03 -6.81 0.98
C ILE A 77 -5.78 -6.15 -0.17
N VAL A 78 -5.16 -6.11 -1.34
CA VAL A 78 -5.66 -5.34 -2.48
C VAL A 78 -5.71 -6.23 -3.73
N PRO A 79 -6.82 -6.25 -4.49
CA PRO A 79 -6.89 -6.90 -5.79
C PRO A 79 -5.85 -6.33 -6.76
N TRP A 80 -5.31 -7.17 -7.64
CA TRP A 80 -4.39 -6.70 -8.67
C TRP A 80 -5.00 -5.61 -9.57
N SER A 81 -6.32 -5.66 -9.81
CA SER A 81 -7.07 -4.67 -10.59
C SER A 81 -7.09 -3.28 -9.96
N ASP A 82 -6.84 -3.19 -8.66
CA ASP A 82 -6.82 -1.95 -7.89
C ASP A 82 -5.39 -1.47 -7.60
N CYS A 83 -4.40 -2.02 -8.33
CA CYS A 83 -3.00 -1.65 -8.25
C CYS A 83 -2.49 -1.16 -9.62
N TRP A 84 -1.65 -0.14 -9.63
CA TRP A 84 -1.06 0.43 -10.83
C TRP A 84 0.32 1.02 -10.55
N ASP A 85 1.02 1.49 -11.58
CA ASP A 85 2.39 1.99 -11.49
C ASP A 85 3.35 1.03 -10.80
N ILE A 86 3.21 -0.28 -11.07
CA ILE A 86 4.08 -1.31 -10.50
C ILE A 86 5.48 -1.16 -11.11
N ASP A 87 6.48 -1.05 -10.24
CA ASP A 87 7.90 -0.93 -10.61
C ASP A 87 8.82 -1.62 -9.59
N ASP A 88 10.06 -1.85 -9.99
CA ASP A 88 11.12 -2.33 -9.10
C ASP A 88 11.32 -1.33 -7.94
N ALA A 89 11.51 -1.85 -6.73
CA ALA A 89 11.76 -1.06 -5.53
C ALA A 89 13.14 -1.39 -4.96
N GLU A 90 13.88 -0.37 -4.54
CA GLU A 90 15.14 -0.51 -3.81
C GLU A 90 14.92 -0.11 -2.34
N LEU A 91 15.32 -0.99 -1.41
CA LEU A 91 15.27 -0.71 0.02
C LEU A 91 16.66 -0.26 0.47
N VAL A 92 16.74 0.96 0.98
CA VAL A 92 18.00 1.55 1.44
C VAL A 92 17.99 1.65 2.95
N ASP A 93 18.83 0.84 3.60
CA ASP A 93 19.11 0.96 5.04
C ASP A 93 20.03 2.16 5.28
N LYS A 94 19.44 3.31 5.59
CA LYS A 94 20.23 4.46 6.05
C LYS A 94 20.57 4.24 7.52
N LYS A 95 21.76 3.69 7.80
CA LYS A 95 22.37 3.79 9.14
C LYS A 95 22.48 5.28 9.47
N VAL A 96 21.77 5.71 10.50
CA VAL A 96 21.99 7.00 11.14
C VAL A 96 23.10 6.74 12.14
N ASP A 97 24.32 7.18 11.82
CA ASP A 97 25.42 7.27 12.77
C ASP A 97 25.13 8.34 13.83
#